data_AF-A0A4U1MNC8-F1
#
_entry.id   AF-A0A4U1MNC8-F1
#
_cell.length_a   1.000
_cell.length_b   1.000
_cell.length_c   1.000
_cell.angle_alpha   90.00
_cell.angle_beta   90.00
_cell.angle_gamma   90.00
#
_symmetry.space_group_name_H-M   'P 1'
#
loop_
_entity.id
_entity.type
_entity.pdbx_description
1 polymer ?
#
loop_
_entity_poly.entity_id
_entity_poly.type
_entity_poly.pdbx_seq_one_letter_code
_entity_poly.pdbx_strand_id
1 'polypeptide(L)'
;MKKVVIGFMIICCVAIGVFLVINYNSEKATLPEGQHMMDREMVSREMTLITMNVKEALKDNDVVGDIHTNYQESVTIQTSIKSSDKNAEDLKNDIEKTVAEIMKSDELKTLSNIDTYEIYVTNEDGEIMK
;
A
#
# COMPACT_ATOMS: atom_id res chain seq x y z
N MET A 1 -9.32 -41.57 -50.83
CA MET A 1 -9.38 -42.42 -49.62
C MET A 1 -9.40 -41.53 -48.39
N LYS A 2 -10.33 -41.82 -47.47
CA LYS A 2 -10.43 -41.49 -46.03
C LYS A 2 -10.20 -40.04 -45.53
N LYS A 3 -11.22 -39.57 -44.81
CA LYS A 3 -11.40 -38.30 -44.09
C LYS A 3 -10.68 -38.31 -42.72
N VAL A 4 -10.86 -37.19 -41.99
CA VAL A 4 -10.92 -37.02 -40.51
C VAL A 4 -9.61 -36.54 -39.85
N VAL A 5 -9.53 -35.60 -38.88
CA VAL A 5 -10.27 -34.43 -38.34
C VAL A 5 -9.30 -33.81 -37.30
N ILE A 6 -9.46 -32.51 -37.09
CA ILE A 6 -8.96 -31.61 -36.02
C ILE A 6 -8.88 -32.23 -34.61
N GLY A 7 -7.91 -31.80 -33.77
CA GLY A 7 -8.16 -31.81 -32.30
C GLY A 7 -6.96 -31.68 -31.35
N PHE A 8 -7.02 -30.64 -30.52
CA PHE A 8 -6.50 -30.49 -29.14
C PHE A 8 -5.06 -30.00 -28.86
N MET A 9 -4.99 -28.67 -28.73
CA MET A 9 -4.34 -27.91 -27.65
C MET A 9 -4.47 -28.59 -26.27
N ILE A 10 -3.34 -28.92 -25.60
CA ILE A 10 -3.20 -28.91 -24.12
C ILE A 10 -1.76 -28.54 -23.73
N ILE A 11 -1.67 -27.51 -22.89
CA ILE A 11 -0.53 -26.98 -22.14
C ILE A 11 -0.19 -27.94 -20.98
N CYS A 12 1.09 -28.23 -20.75
CA CYS A 12 1.60 -28.57 -19.42
C CYS A 12 2.98 -27.93 -19.20
N CYS A 13 2.96 -26.81 -18.47
CA CYS A 13 4.09 -26.30 -17.72
C CYS A 13 4.52 -27.28 -16.62
N VAL A 14 5.68 -26.95 -16.02
CA VAL A 14 6.29 -27.54 -14.80
C VAL A 14 6.94 -28.91 -15.10
N ALA A 15 8.21 -29.16 -14.83
CA ALA A 15 8.93 -28.83 -13.61
C ALA A 15 10.40 -29.30 -13.71
N ILE A 16 11.29 -28.60 -12.98
CA ILE A 16 12.43 -29.16 -12.21
C ILE A 16 13.54 -29.81 -13.06
N GLY A 17 14.78 -29.32 -13.10
CA GLY A 17 15.56 -28.76 -12.01
C GLY A 17 16.87 -29.55 -11.89
N VAL A 18 17.86 -28.89 -11.28
CA VAL A 18 19.10 -29.45 -10.71
C VAL A 18 20.37 -29.31 -11.55
N PHE A 19 21.15 -28.30 -11.10
CA PHE A 19 22.61 -28.28 -10.92
C PHE A 19 23.52 -28.32 -12.15
N LEU A 20 24.16 -27.19 -12.42
CA LEU A 20 25.62 -27.14 -12.44
C LEU A 20 26.13 -25.95 -11.62
N VAL A 21 26.57 -26.30 -10.41
CA VAL A 21 27.44 -25.54 -9.53
C VAL A 21 28.69 -25.11 -10.31
N ILE A 22 28.87 -23.81 -10.47
CA ILE A 22 30.15 -23.21 -10.86
C ILE A 22 30.65 -22.41 -9.67
N ASN A 23 31.82 -22.81 -9.19
CA ASN A 23 32.70 -22.12 -8.25
C ASN A 23 32.71 -20.60 -8.45
N TYR A 24 32.24 -19.86 -7.45
CA TYR A 24 32.66 -18.48 -7.20
C TYR A 24 33.27 -18.44 -5.79
N ASN A 25 34.55 -18.82 -5.72
CA ASN A 25 35.38 -18.49 -4.59
C ASN A 25 36.07 -17.16 -4.94
N SER A 26 35.44 -16.05 -4.58
CA SER A 26 36.02 -14.71 -4.64
C SER A 26 35.90 -14.11 -3.24
N GLU A 27 37.02 -13.63 -2.73
CA GLU A 27 37.22 -13.04 -1.41
C GLU A 27 36.01 -12.28 -0.87
N LYS A 28 35.59 -12.64 0.35
CA LYS A 28 34.82 -11.75 1.21
C LYS A 28 35.72 -10.56 1.61
N ALA A 29 35.80 -9.55 0.76
CA ALA A 29 36.19 -8.21 1.18
C ALA A 29 34.96 -7.57 1.84
N THR A 30 34.90 -7.65 3.17
CA THR A 30 33.99 -6.87 4.02
C THR A 30 34.24 -5.38 3.78
N LEU A 31 33.28 -4.70 3.14
CA LEU A 31 33.13 -3.25 3.20
C LEU A 31 32.03 -2.93 4.24
N PRO A 32 32.17 -1.85 5.03
CA PRO A 32 31.24 -1.55 6.10
C PRO A 32 29.89 -1.13 5.49
N GLU A 33 28.85 -1.94 5.72
CA GLU A 33 27.44 -1.57 5.49
C GLU A 33 27.05 -0.51 6.53
N GLY A 34 27.49 0.73 6.28
CA GLY A 34 27.03 1.91 6.99
C GLY A 34 26.09 2.69 6.07
N GLN A 35 24.80 2.74 6.48
CA GLN A 35 23.74 3.65 6.02
C GLN A 35 22.94 3.25 4.77
N HIS A 36 21.88 2.46 4.95
CA HIS A 36 20.47 2.86 4.72
C HIS A 36 19.48 1.69 4.95
N MET A 37 19.66 0.92 6.03
CA MET A 37 18.61 0.01 6.50
C MET A 37 17.79 0.78 7.54
N MET A 38 16.76 1.51 7.11
CA MET A 38 15.71 1.88 8.05
C MET A 38 15.23 0.58 8.70
N ASP A 39 15.11 0.58 10.03
CA ASP A 39 14.66 -0.59 10.76
C ASP A 39 13.31 -1.01 10.20
N ARG A 40 13.29 -2.12 9.45
CA ARG A 40 12.08 -2.62 8.79
C ARG A 40 10.97 -2.87 9.80
N GLU A 41 11.32 -3.20 11.05
CA GLU A 41 10.34 -3.36 12.13
C GLU A 41 9.72 -2.02 12.51
N MET A 42 10.52 -0.94 12.58
CA MET A 42 10.02 0.40 12.86
C MET A 42 9.11 0.91 11.75
N VAL A 43 9.53 0.78 10.48
CA VAL A 43 8.71 1.18 9.31
C VAL A 43 7.38 0.43 9.31
N SER A 44 7.43 -0.90 9.45
CA SER A 44 6.22 -1.73 9.47
C SER A 44 5.30 -1.36 10.63
N ARG A 45 5.87 -1.08 11.82
CA ARG A 45 5.10 -0.71 13.01
C ARG A 45 4.42 0.64 12.83
N GLU A 46 5.14 1.65 12.33
CA GLU A 46 4.61 2.99 12.08
C GLU A 46 3.44 2.93 11.09
N MET A 47 3.66 2.33 9.92
CA MET A 47 2.63 2.18 8.90
C MET A 47 1.40 1.45 9.45
N THR A 48 1.61 0.35 10.18
CA THR A 48 0.52 -0.42 10.79
C THR A 48 -0.26 0.43 11.79
N LEU A 49 0.42 1.18 12.66
CA LEU A 49 -0.21 2.00 13.68
C LEU A 49 -1.07 3.10 13.06
N ILE A 50 -0.55 3.77 12.03
CA ILE A 50 -1.28 4.80 11.27
C ILE A 50 -2.50 4.17 10.59
N THR A 51 -2.31 3.10 9.80
CA THR A 51 -3.42 2.45 9.09
C THR A 51 -4.51 1.97 10.04
N MET A 52 -4.15 1.38 11.19
CA MET A 52 -5.12 0.91 12.19
C MET A 52 -5.92 2.06 12.81
N ASN A 53 -5.23 3.14 13.22
CA ASN A 53 -5.89 4.29 13.83
C ASN A 53 -6.83 5.00 12.84
N VAL A 54 -6.39 5.18 11.59
CA VAL A 54 -7.23 5.77 10.53
C VAL A 54 -8.43 4.88 10.23
N LYS A 55 -8.23 3.56 10.13
CA LYS A 55 -9.30 2.59 9.89
C LYS A 55 -10.33 2.59 11.02
N GLU A 56 -9.89 2.62 12.27
CA GLU A 56 -10.78 2.65 13.43
C GLU A 56 -11.60 3.95 13.48
N ALA A 57 -10.98 5.09 13.17
CA ALA A 57 -11.67 6.39 13.15
C ALA A 57 -12.71 6.51 12.04
N LEU A 58 -12.48 5.85 10.90
CA LEU A 58 -13.37 5.90 9.73
C LEU A 58 -14.30 4.68 9.61
N LYS A 59 -14.29 3.76 10.58
CA LYS A 59 -15.00 2.46 10.48
C LYS A 59 -16.52 2.58 10.24
N ASP A 60 -17.12 3.67 10.71
CA ASP A 60 -18.56 3.92 10.62
C ASP A 60 -18.92 4.76 9.37
N ASN A 61 -17.92 5.13 8.56
CA ASN A 61 -18.11 5.81 7.30
C ASN A 61 -18.31 4.77 6.18
N ASP A 62 -19.53 4.71 5.65
CA ASP A 62 -19.97 3.73 4.66
C ASP A 62 -19.37 3.94 3.26
N VAL A 63 -18.83 5.12 2.98
CA VAL A 63 -18.20 5.41 1.70
C VAL A 63 -16.71 5.07 1.67
N VAL A 64 -16.06 4.83 2.82
CA VAL A 64 -14.64 4.50 2.91
C VAL A 64 -14.37 3.05 2.53
N GLY A 65 -13.41 2.85 1.64
CA GLY A 65 -12.89 1.55 1.22
C GLY A 65 -11.51 1.28 1.82
N ASP A 66 -10.51 1.14 0.95
CA ASP A 66 -9.14 0.82 1.35
C ASP A 66 -8.38 2.05 1.86
N ILE A 67 -7.45 1.81 2.80
CA ILE A 67 -6.54 2.82 3.33
C ILE A 67 -5.12 2.37 3.01
N HIS A 68 -4.38 3.22 2.33
CA HIS A 68 -2.99 2.99 1.96
C HIS A 68 -2.11 3.99 2.70
N THR A 69 -1.04 3.51 3.31
CA THR A 69 -0.04 4.35 3.97
C THR A 69 1.29 4.18 3.24
N ASN A 70 1.86 5.28 2.77
CA ASN A 70 3.20 5.35 2.20
C ASN A 70 4.10 5.97 3.27
N TYR A 71 5.13 5.22 3.69
CA TYR A 71 5.99 5.59 4.81
C TYR A 71 6.59 6.99 4.66
N GLN A 72 6.31 7.86 5.63
CA GLN A 72 6.72 9.26 5.72
C GLN A 72 6.37 10.13 4.49
N GLU A 73 5.41 9.68 3.68
CA GLU A 73 4.98 10.37 2.47
C GLU A 73 3.49 10.72 2.55
N SER A 74 2.61 9.71 2.62
CA SER A 74 1.18 9.97 2.50
C SER A 74 0.28 8.92 3.13
N VAL A 75 -0.95 9.31 3.42
CA VAL A 75 -2.07 8.40 3.67
C VAL A 75 -3.14 8.67 2.63
N THR A 76 -3.48 7.64 1.87
CA THR A 76 -4.49 7.68 0.81
C THR A 76 -5.71 6.88 1.24
N ILE A 77 -6.87 7.54 1.28
CA ILE A 77 -8.15 6.95 1.62
C ILE A 77 -8.92 6.77 0.31
N GLN A 78 -9.16 5.51 -0.06
CA GLN A 78 -10.04 5.19 -1.17
C GLN A 78 -11.48 5.25 -0.72
N THR A 79 -12.35 5.82 -1.55
CA THR A 79 -13.77 5.93 -1.26
C THR A 79 -14.61 5.43 -2.44
N SER A 80 -15.89 5.21 -2.18
CA SER A 80 -16.91 4.98 -3.21
C SER A 80 -17.64 6.26 -3.63
N ILE A 81 -17.11 7.44 -3.26
CA ILE A 81 -17.69 8.73 -3.61
C ILE A 81 -17.58 8.92 -5.12
N LYS A 82 -18.69 9.29 -5.77
CA LYS A 82 -18.69 9.64 -7.19
C LYS A 82 -18.27 11.09 -7.36
N SER A 83 -17.46 11.39 -8.37
CA SER A 83 -17.12 12.79 -8.72
C SER A 83 -18.34 13.66 -9.03
N SER A 84 -19.45 13.05 -9.44
CA SER A 84 -20.71 13.73 -9.71
C SER A 84 -21.62 13.89 -8.49
N ASP A 85 -21.23 13.37 -7.32
CA ASP A 85 -22.02 13.53 -6.10
C ASP A 85 -22.00 14.99 -5.67
N LYS A 86 -23.18 15.56 -5.42
CA LYS A 86 -23.35 16.94 -4.95
C LYS A 86 -22.71 17.18 -3.57
N ASN A 87 -22.51 16.13 -2.79
CA ASN A 87 -21.92 16.17 -1.46
C ASN A 87 -20.46 15.69 -1.47
N ALA A 88 -19.85 15.46 -2.63
CA ALA A 88 -18.51 14.88 -2.74
C ALA A 88 -17.45 15.70 -1.98
N GLU A 89 -17.52 17.03 -2.10
CA GLU A 89 -16.59 17.94 -1.43
C GLU A 89 -16.76 17.91 0.09
N ASP A 90 -18.00 17.91 0.59
CA ASP A 90 -18.28 17.82 2.03
C ASP A 90 -17.78 16.49 2.62
N LEU A 91 -18.08 15.37 1.95
CA LEU A 91 -17.64 14.04 2.38
C LEU A 91 -16.10 13.92 2.37
N LYS A 92 -15.45 14.45 1.33
CA LYS A 92 -13.98 14.53 1.26
C LYS A 92 -13.43 15.30 2.45
N ASN A 93 -13.93 16.51 2.69
CA ASN A 93 -13.43 17.40 3.75
C ASN A 93 -13.62 16.78 5.14
N ASP A 94 -14.73 16.10 5.38
CA ASP A 94 -14.98 15.40 6.64
C ASP A 94 -13.97 14.27 6.85
N ILE A 95 -13.69 13.45 5.81
CA ILE A 95 -12.67 12.40 5.88
C ILE A 95 -11.28 13.00 6.13
N GLU A 96 -10.86 14.01 5.36
CA GLU A 96 -9.56 14.65 5.53
C GLU A 96 -9.39 15.22 6.94
N LYS A 97 -10.43 15.86 7.47
CA LYS A 97 -10.43 16.41 8.82
C LYS A 97 -10.30 15.33 9.87
N THR A 98 -11.08 14.25 9.79
CA THR A 98 -10.99 13.13 10.74
C THR A 98 -9.60 12.52 10.73
N VAL A 99 -9.01 12.28 9.55
CA VAL A 99 -7.65 11.74 9.44
C VAL A 99 -6.63 12.72 10.03
N ALA A 100 -6.74 14.02 9.73
CA ALA A 100 -5.84 15.03 10.27
C ALA A 100 -5.91 15.16 11.80
N GLU A 101 -7.08 14.95 12.40
CA GLU A 101 -7.26 14.91 13.86
C GLU A 101 -6.57 13.68 14.47
N ILE A 102 -6.69 12.51 13.82
CA ILE A 102 -6.02 11.28 14.24
C ILE A 102 -4.49 11.39 14.16
N MET A 103 -3.95 12.02 13.12
CA MET A 103 -2.50 12.29 13.00
C MET A 103 -1.95 13.15 14.15
N LYS A 104 -2.82 13.94 14.78
CA LYS A 104 -2.50 14.79 15.95
C LYS A 104 -2.83 14.11 17.29
N SER A 105 -3.27 12.85 17.29
CA SER A 105 -3.53 12.12 18.53
C SER A 105 -2.24 11.85 19.30
N ASP A 106 -2.33 11.72 20.61
CA ASP A 106 -1.15 11.46 21.45
C ASP A 106 -0.51 10.09 21.16
N GLU A 107 -1.28 9.15 20.61
CA GLU A 107 -0.78 7.84 20.15
C GLU A 107 0.18 8.00 18.96
N LEU A 108 -0.24 8.74 17.93
CA LEU A 108 0.56 8.93 16.70
C LEU A 108 1.62 10.03 16.83
N LYS A 109 1.46 11.00 17.75
CA LYS A 109 2.49 12.02 18.05
C LYS A 109 3.82 11.43 18.54
N THR A 110 3.83 10.17 18.98
CA THR A 110 5.06 9.48 19.36
C THR A 110 5.91 9.03 18.16
N LEU A 111 5.30 8.97 16.97
CA LEU A 111 5.98 8.63 15.72
C LEU A 111 6.78 9.83 15.20
N SER A 112 7.95 9.55 14.62
CA SER A 112 8.79 10.60 14.04
C SER A 112 8.20 11.07 12.71
N ASN A 113 8.19 12.37 12.47
CA ASN A 113 7.71 13.00 11.21
C ASN A 113 6.23 12.70 10.88
N ILE A 114 5.39 12.44 11.88
CA ILE A 114 3.95 12.19 11.64
C ILE A 114 3.25 13.40 10.98
N ASP A 115 3.78 14.60 11.18
CA ASP A 115 3.31 15.85 10.61
C ASP A 115 3.71 16.06 9.14
N THR A 116 4.56 15.20 8.58
CA THR A 116 4.99 15.28 7.16
C THR A 116 4.09 14.48 6.21
N TYR A 117 3.19 13.66 6.73
CA TYR A 117 2.30 12.86 5.89
C TYR A 117 1.25 13.73 5.21
N GLU A 118 1.20 13.65 3.89
CA GLU A 118 0.11 14.22 3.10
C GLU A 118 -1.13 13.33 3.17
N ILE A 119 -2.31 13.93 3.23
CA ILE A 119 -3.59 13.20 3.28
C ILE A 119 -4.25 13.33 1.91
N TYR A 120 -4.59 12.20 1.30
CA TYR A 120 -5.28 12.13 0.02
C TYR A 120 -6.58 11.36 0.15
N VAL A 121 -7.64 11.86 -0.47
CA VAL A 121 -8.90 11.13 -0.66
C VAL A 121 -9.10 10.89 -2.14
N THR A 122 -9.43 9.65 -2.50
CA THR A 122 -9.71 9.27 -3.89
C THR A 122 -11.16 8.86 -4.06
N ASN A 123 -11.72 9.15 -5.23
CA ASN A 123 -13.07 8.77 -5.61
C ASN A 123 -13.17 7.28 -5.97
N GLU A 124 -14.35 6.82 -6.41
CA GLU A 124 -14.58 5.42 -6.83
C GLU A 124 -13.67 4.97 -7.99
N ASP A 125 -13.17 5.90 -8.80
CA ASP A 125 -12.29 5.66 -9.94
C ASP A 125 -10.80 5.65 -9.54
N GLY A 126 -10.48 5.93 -8.27
CA GLY A 126 -9.11 6.03 -7.77
C GLY A 126 -8.41 7.36 -8.08
N GLU A 127 -9.14 8.36 -8.56
CA GLU A 127 -8.61 9.70 -8.81
C GLU A 127 -8.64 10.55 -7.54
N ILE A 128 -7.57 11.32 -7.30
CA ILE A 128 -7.49 12.25 -6.16
C ILE A 128 -8.59 13.32 -6.31
N MET A 129 -9.42 13.43 -5.28
CA MET A 129 -10.49 14.42 -5.20
C MET A 129 -9.89 15.80 -4.90
N LYS A 130 -10.12 16.76 -5.81
CA LYS A 130 -9.62 18.14 -5.68
C LYS A 130 -10.55 18.97 -4.83
#